data_AF-A0A4U0WH07-F1
#
_entry.id   AF-A0A4U0WH07-F1
#
_cell.length_a   1.000
_cell.length_b   1.000
_cell.length_c   1.000
_cell.angle_alpha   90.00
_cell.angle_beta   90.00
_cell.angle_gamma   90.00
#
_symmetry.space_group_name_H-M   'P 1'
#
loop_
_entity.id
_entity.type
_entity.pdbx_description
1 polymer ?
#
loop_
_entity_poly.entity_id
_entity_poly.type
_entity_poly.pdbx_seq_one_letter_code
_entity_poly.pdbx_strand_id
1 'polypeptide(L)'
;MAPACLRDPGVTAVVVPYRALLDNLLSKAKAAGIDCFEWKKGEVNPAALVFVSADVVAPFEKRSFRRVFVGESHLTFTSSSWRAKLTTVRLVRGLRAPKIMLKATLPIVLEFEPEANMAAQMARYIRMATTRTRTRYIVDHCPAGTGFDRTGWIDQRVMEEFITIGDVDDR
;
A
#
# COMPACT_ATOMS: atom_id res chain seq x y z
N MET A 1 -1.69 8.80 -4.31
CA MET A 1 -2.04 9.43 -5.60
C MET A 1 -1.96 10.96 -5.55
N ALA A 2 -2.28 11.60 -4.42
CA ALA A 2 -2.26 13.06 -4.26
C ALA A 2 -1.07 13.85 -4.86
N PRO A 3 0.20 13.37 -4.83
CA PRO A 3 1.31 14.10 -5.46
C PRO A 3 1.21 14.24 -6.99
N ALA A 4 0.43 13.37 -7.66
CA ALA A 4 0.18 13.45 -9.09
C ALA A 4 -0.82 14.58 -9.46
N CYS A 5 -1.51 15.14 -8.47
CA CYS A 5 -2.50 16.21 -8.65
C CYS A 5 -1.92 17.62 -8.43
N LEU A 6 -0.59 17.74 -8.26
CA LEU A 6 0.09 19.03 -8.11
C LEU A 6 0.17 19.75 -9.47
N ARG A 7 0.31 21.09 -9.44
CA ARG A 7 0.46 21.92 -10.67
C ARG A 7 1.68 21.53 -11.51
N ASP A 8 2.77 21.15 -10.84
CA ASP A 8 3.96 20.55 -11.45
C ASP A 8 4.22 19.22 -10.74
N PRO A 9 3.54 18.14 -11.15
CA PRO A 9 3.61 16.87 -10.44
C PRO A 9 4.96 16.18 -10.67
N GLY A 10 5.61 16.42 -11.81
CA GLY A 10 6.65 15.55 -12.36
C GLY A 10 6.16 14.10 -12.51
N VAL A 11 7.08 13.20 -12.86
CA VAL A 11 6.75 11.76 -12.97
C VAL A 11 6.88 11.10 -11.59
N THR A 12 5.81 10.49 -11.10
CA THR A 12 5.79 9.71 -9.87
C THR A 12 5.75 8.21 -10.19
N ALA A 13 6.76 7.45 -9.74
CA ALA A 13 6.71 5.99 -9.82
C ALA A 13 6.03 5.40 -8.59
N VAL A 14 5.26 4.34 -8.78
CA VAL A 14 4.68 3.51 -7.72
C VAL A 14 5.05 2.06 -7.99
N VAL A 15 6.01 1.54 -7.23
CA VAL A 15 6.43 0.15 -7.29
C VAL A 15 5.50 -0.70 -6.44
N VAL A 16 4.89 -1.72 -7.03
CA VAL A 16 3.85 -2.55 -6.41
C VAL A 16 4.25 -4.03 -6.48
N PRO A 17 4.30 -4.74 -5.35
CA PRO A 17 4.76 -6.14 -5.32
C PRO A 17 3.73 -7.17 -5.78
N TYR A 18 2.43 -6.84 -5.70
CA TYR A 18 1.35 -7.75 -6.07
C TYR A 18 0.61 -7.26 -7.31
N ARG A 19 0.34 -8.18 -8.24
CA ARG A 19 -0.38 -7.88 -9.48
C ARG A 19 -1.80 -7.36 -9.22
N ALA A 20 -2.57 -8.06 -8.40
CA ALA A 20 -3.93 -7.65 -8.07
C ALA A 20 -4.00 -6.25 -7.41
N LEU A 21 -3.00 -5.91 -6.59
CA LEU A 21 -2.89 -4.57 -6.00
C LEU A 21 -2.59 -3.52 -7.07
N LEU A 22 -1.69 -3.82 -8.02
CA LEU A 22 -1.39 -2.93 -9.14
C LEU A 22 -2.64 -2.67 -9.98
N ASP A 23 -3.37 -3.72 -10.37
CA ASP A 23 -4.58 -3.61 -11.18
C ASP A 23 -5.66 -2.77 -10.50
N ASN A 24 -5.84 -2.97 -9.19
CA ASN A 24 -6.76 -2.17 -8.37
C ASN A 24 -6.33 -0.68 -8.33
N LEU A 25 -5.05 -0.40 -8.08
CA LEU A 25 -4.52 0.96 -8.02
C LEU A 25 -4.65 1.69 -9.37
N LEU A 26 -4.33 0.99 -10.47
CA LEU A 26 -4.45 1.53 -11.81
C LEU A 26 -5.90 1.85 -12.16
N SER A 27 -6.82 0.95 -11.83
CA SER A 27 -8.26 1.13 -12.06
C SER A 27 -8.79 2.33 -11.28
N LYS A 28 -8.42 2.47 -10.00
CA LYS A 28 -8.80 3.62 -9.16
C LYS A 28 -8.21 4.94 -9.67
N ALA A 29 -6.96 4.94 -10.12
CA ALA A 29 -6.32 6.14 -10.66
C ALA A 29 -7.00 6.61 -11.95
N LYS A 30 -7.32 5.68 -12.86
CA LYS A 30 -8.08 5.97 -14.09
C LYS A 30 -9.49 6.47 -13.79
N ALA A 31 -10.20 5.85 -12.86
CA ALA A 31 -11.53 6.29 -12.44
C ALA A 31 -11.51 7.71 -11.83
N ALA A 32 -10.41 8.10 -11.21
CA ALA A 32 -10.20 9.45 -10.70
C ALA A 32 -9.69 10.46 -11.75
N GLY A 33 -9.61 10.08 -13.03
CA GLY A 33 -9.14 10.95 -14.11
C GLY A 33 -7.65 11.29 -14.05
N ILE A 34 -6.85 10.51 -13.30
CA ILE A 34 -5.41 10.74 -13.17
C ILE A 34 -4.69 10.11 -14.37
N ASP A 35 -3.85 10.90 -15.04
CA ASP A 35 -2.98 10.43 -16.11
C ASP A 35 -1.98 9.40 -15.55
N CYS A 36 -2.24 8.14 -15.86
CA CYS A 36 -1.49 7.01 -15.34
C CYS A 36 -1.43 5.82 -16.27
N PHE A 37 -0.36 5.03 -16.14
CA PHE A 37 -0.21 3.75 -16.84
C PHE A 37 0.66 2.77 -16.05
N GLU A 38 0.60 1.50 -16.45
CA GLU A 38 1.55 0.49 -16.01
C GLU A 38 2.78 0.50 -16.92
N TRP A 39 3.96 0.68 -16.34
CA TRP A 39 5.22 0.67 -17.06
C TRP A 39 5.55 -0.70 -17.66
N LYS A 40 5.94 -0.66 -18.93
CA LYS A 40 6.50 -1.79 -19.68
C LYS A 40 7.87 -1.41 -20.20
N LYS A 41 8.73 -2.40 -20.44
CA LYS A 41 10.08 -2.18 -20.99
C LYS A 41 9.97 -1.44 -22.34
N GLY A 42 10.69 -0.34 -22.48
CA GLY A 42 10.67 0.52 -23.67
C GLY A 42 9.68 1.69 -23.59
N GLU A 43 8.86 1.76 -22.55
CA GLU A 43 7.84 2.81 -22.42
C GLU A 43 8.45 4.12 -21.90
N VAL A 44 8.30 5.19 -22.69
CA VAL A 44 8.82 6.54 -22.40
C VAL A 44 7.69 7.54 -22.11
N ASN A 45 6.43 7.10 -22.11
CA ASN A 45 5.26 7.94 -21.84
C ASN A 45 5.48 8.85 -20.61
N PRO A 46 5.30 10.18 -20.74
CA PRO A 46 5.56 11.16 -19.69
C PRO A 46 4.48 11.24 -18.60
N ALA A 47 3.59 10.25 -18.48
CA ALA A 47 2.47 10.33 -17.56
C ALA A 47 2.85 10.70 -16.12
N ALA A 48 1.94 11.44 -15.46
CA ALA A 48 2.14 11.92 -14.10
C ALA A 48 2.35 10.78 -13.08
N LEU A 49 1.68 9.65 -13.29
CA LEU A 49 1.75 8.47 -12.41
C LEU A 49 2.08 7.19 -13.17
N VAL A 50 3.15 6.51 -12.75
CA VAL A 50 3.68 5.31 -13.40
C VAL A 50 3.66 4.16 -12.41
N PHE A 51 2.85 3.13 -12.66
CA PHE A 51 2.85 1.92 -11.85
C PHE A 51 3.88 0.94 -12.38
N VAL A 52 4.70 0.36 -11.49
CA VAL A 52 5.76 -0.59 -11.84
C VAL A 52 5.54 -1.85 -11.03
N SER A 53 5.36 -3.00 -11.68
CA SER A 53 5.33 -4.27 -10.96
C SER A 53 6.74 -4.62 -10.46
N ALA A 54 6.84 -5.10 -9.22
CA ALA A 54 8.09 -5.62 -8.67
C ALA A 54 8.73 -6.72 -9.53
N ASP A 55 7.90 -7.49 -10.26
CA ASP A 55 8.39 -8.59 -11.10
C ASP A 55 9.17 -8.11 -12.34
N VAL A 56 9.01 -6.83 -12.72
CA VAL A 56 9.63 -6.18 -13.88
C VAL A 56 10.45 -4.97 -13.48
N VAL A 57 10.85 -4.83 -12.21
CA VAL A 57 11.84 -3.85 -11.77
C VAL A 57 13.20 -4.23 -12.39
N ALA A 58 13.37 -3.84 -13.64
CA ALA A 58 14.63 -3.70 -14.34
C ALA A 58 15.20 -2.31 -14.04
N PRO A 59 16.47 -2.02 -14.37
CA PRO A 59 17.02 -0.68 -14.24
C PRO A 59 16.27 0.28 -15.17
N PHE A 60 15.18 0.86 -14.67
CA PHE A 60 14.60 2.10 -15.18
C PHE A 60 15.47 3.31 -14.79
N GLU A 61 16.75 3.07 -14.50
CA GLU A 61 17.80 4.01 -14.10
C GLU A 61 17.94 5.20 -15.06
N LYS A 62 17.50 5.04 -16.31
CA LYS A 62 17.53 6.10 -17.33
C LYS A 62 16.34 7.05 -17.27
N ARG A 63 15.35 6.82 -16.40
CA ARG A 63 14.14 7.63 -16.30
C ARG A 63 14.25 8.57 -15.09
N SER A 64 14.01 9.86 -15.34
CA SER A 64 14.00 10.87 -14.29
C SER A 64 12.64 10.86 -13.59
N PHE A 65 12.62 10.36 -12.35
CA PHE A 65 11.45 10.40 -11.49
C PHE A 65 11.58 11.54 -10.50
N ARG A 66 10.48 12.27 -10.26
CA ARG A 66 10.46 13.27 -9.20
C ARG A 66 10.41 12.62 -7.82
N ARG A 67 9.81 11.44 -7.72
CA ARG A 67 9.69 10.64 -6.49
C ARG A 67 9.28 9.21 -6.82
N VAL A 68 9.60 8.29 -5.91
CA VAL A 68 9.29 6.87 -6.03
C VAL A 68 8.59 6.38 -4.77
N PHE A 69 7.40 5.82 -4.92
CA PHE A 69 6.69 5.11 -3.86
C PHE A 69 6.96 3.61 -3.99
N VAL A 70 7.19 2.93 -2.87
CA VAL A 70 7.28 1.47 -2.81
C VAL A 70 6.18 0.97 -1.87
N GLY A 71 5.16 0.34 -2.46
CA GLY A 71 4.08 -0.32 -1.73
C GLY A 71 4.55 -1.64 -1.12
N GLU A 72 3.98 -2.01 0.03
CA GLU A 72 4.37 -3.19 0.82
C GLU A 72 5.88 -3.41 0.88
N SER A 73 6.61 -2.33 1.12
CA SER A 73 8.07 -2.29 1.01
C SER A 73 8.80 -3.18 2.03
N HIS A 74 8.09 -3.79 2.99
CA HIS A 74 8.65 -4.80 3.88
C HIS A 74 8.89 -6.13 3.15
N LEU A 75 8.20 -6.40 2.05
CA LEU A 75 8.32 -7.65 1.29
C LEU A 75 9.68 -7.80 0.59
N THR A 76 10.42 -6.71 0.41
CA THR A 76 11.76 -6.69 -0.20
C THR A 76 12.83 -7.42 0.64
N PHE A 77 12.53 -7.69 1.93
CA PHE A 77 13.40 -8.40 2.85
C PHE A 77 12.68 -9.49 3.67
N THR A 78 11.37 -9.38 3.90
CA THR A 78 10.60 -10.43 4.63
C THR A 78 10.18 -11.62 3.75
N SER A 79 10.10 -11.44 2.43
CA SER A 79 9.58 -12.46 1.50
C SER A 79 10.57 -12.82 0.39
N SER A 80 11.84 -12.46 0.56
CA SER A 80 12.90 -12.72 -0.41
C SER A 80 13.17 -14.21 -0.61
N SER A 81 12.96 -15.04 0.42
CA SER A 81 13.23 -16.49 0.39
C SER A 81 12.31 -17.27 -0.55
N TRP A 82 11.04 -16.90 -0.65
CA TRP A 82 10.05 -17.60 -1.48
C TRP A 82 9.67 -16.84 -2.75
N ARG A 83 9.94 -15.52 -2.82
CA ARG A 83 9.69 -14.69 -4.00
C ARG A 83 10.93 -13.89 -4.38
N ALA A 84 11.95 -14.59 -4.87
CA ALA A 84 13.26 -14.01 -5.21
C ALA A 84 13.20 -12.74 -6.09
N LYS A 85 12.20 -12.63 -6.98
CA LYS A 85 11.99 -11.42 -7.80
C LYS A 85 11.77 -10.15 -6.97
N LEU A 86 11.26 -10.22 -5.74
CA LEU A 86 11.12 -9.05 -4.88
C LEU A 86 12.45 -8.44 -4.44
N THR A 87 13.55 -9.20 -4.50
CA THR A 87 14.89 -8.67 -4.19
C THR A 87 15.31 -7.61 -5.20
N THR A 88 14.80 -7.63 -6.44
CA THR A 88 15.12 -6.63 -7.46
C THR A 88 14.52 -5.26 -7.15
N VAL A 89 13.49 -5.18 -6.30
CA VAL A 89 12.94 -3.89 -5.82
C VAL A 89 14.01 -3.08 -5.09
N ARG A 90 15.04 -3.72 -4.53
CA ARG A 90 16.18 -3.01 -3.91
C ARG A 90 16.94 -2.13 -4.91
N LEU A 91 16.87 -2.42 -6.20
CA LEU A 91 17.49 -1.59 -7.25
C LEU A 91 16.96 -0.15 -7.27
N VAL A 92 15.73 0.06 -6.76
CA VAL A 92 15.14 1.40 -6.56
C VAL A 92 16.04 2.31 -5.71
N ARG A 93 16.90 1.76 -4.85
CA ARG A 93 17.85 2.54 -4.04
C ARG A 93 18.81 3.39 -4.90
N GLY A 94 19.17 2.90 -6.09
CA GLY A 94 20.10 3.56 -7.01
C GLY A 94 19.52 4.79 -7.73
N LEU A 95 18.20 4.99 -7.67
CA LEU A 95 17.56 6.11 -8.35
C LEU A 95 17.85 7.44 -7.63
N ARG A 96 18.12 8.46 -8.43
CA ARG A 96 18.31 9.86 -7.98
C ARG A 96 16.98 10.57 -7.74
N ALA A 97 16.09 9.94 -6.97
CA ALA A 97 14.80 10.48 -6.56
C ALA A 97 14.57 10.21 -5.07
N PRO A 98 13.77 11.04 -4.37
CA PRO A 98 13.26 10.70 -3.05
C PRO A 98 12.44 9.40 -3.08
N LYS A 99 12.67 8.52 -2.10
CA LYS A 99 11.96 7.26 -1.92
C LYS A 99 10.97 7.38 -0.77
N ILE A 100 9.73 6.96 -0.99
CA ILE A 100 8.69 6.86 0.03
C ILE A 100 8.29 5.39 0.15
N MET A 101 8.56 4.81 1.32
CA MET A 101 8.29 3.41 1.59
C MET A 101 7.01 3.28 2.42
N LEU A 102 6.02 2.57 1.89
CA LEU A 102 4.75 2.32 2.57
C LEU A 102 4.77 0.90 3.14
N LYS A 103 4.41 0.77 4.42
CA LYS A 103 4.34 -0.49 5.16
C LYS A 103 3.20 -0.40 6.18
N ALA A 104 2.34 -1.40 6.22
CA ALA A 104 1.29 -1.50 7.23
C ALA A 104 1.69 -2.41 8.41
N THR A 105 2.55 -3.40 8.18
CA THR A 105 2.71 -4.56 9.06
C THR A 105 4.12 -4.74 9.63
N LEU A 106 5.03 -3.76 9.49
CA LEU A 106 6.41 -3.93 9.95
C LEU A 106 6.51 -3.72 11.48
N PRO A 107 6.88 -4.76 12.26
CA PRO A 107 7.14 -4.61 13.69
C PRO A 107 8.32 -3.65 13.93
N ILE A 108 8.29 -2.93 15.06
CA ILE A 108 9.34 -1.98 15.45
C ILE A 108 10.72 -2.65 15.47
N VAL A 109 10.79 -3.90 15.93
CA VAL A 109 12.03 -4.68 15.99
C VAL A 109 12.67 -4.93 14.62
N LEU A 110 11.92 -4.77 13.51
CA LEU A 110 12.43 -4.96 12.14
C LEU A 110 12.71 -3.63 11.41
N GLU A 111 12.78 -2.50 12.11
CA GLU A 111 13.08 -1.20 11.50
C GLU A 111 14.50 -1.10 10.93
N PHE A 112 15.45 -1.89 11.44
CA PHE A 112 16.81 -1.94 10.89
C PHE A 112 16.84 -2.56 9.47
N GLU A 113 15.84 -3.37 9.11
CA GLU A 113 15.80 -4.05 7.81
C GLU A 113 15.69 -3.09 6.61
N PRO A 114 14.78 -2.10 6.56
CA PRO A 114 14.81 -1.10 5.49
C PRO A 114 16.13 -0.34 5.40
N GLU A 115 16.82 -0.09 6.53
CA GLU A 115 18.11 0.60 6.51
C GLU A 115 19.16 -0.25 5.80
N ALA A 116 19.26 -1.53 6.16
CA ALA A 116 20.18 -2.47 5.53
C ALA A 116 19.85 -2.77 4.06
N ASN A 117 18.57 -2.91 3.72
CA ASN A 117 18.15 -3.44 2.42
C ASN A 117 17.77 -2.36 1.39
N MET A 118 17.31 -1.18 1.83
CA MET A 118 16.76 -0.12 0.97
C MET A 118 17.55 1.21 1.05
N ALA A 119 18.70 1.22 1.73
CA ALA A 119 19.51 2.43 1.95
C ALA A 119 18.71 3.54 2.64
N ALA A 120 17.98 3.17 3.70
CA ALA A 120 17.04 4.02 4.42
C ALA A 120 17.59 4.56 5.75
N GLN A 121 18.91 4.59 5.95
CA GLN A 121 19.56 4.94 7.22
C GLN A 121 19.16 6.32 7.78
N MET A 122 18.74 7.26 6.91
CA MET A 122 18.29 8.60 7.30
C MET A 122 16.79 8.82 7.02
N ALA A 123 16.02 7.74 6.96
CA ALA A 123 14.59 7.83 6.69
C ALA A 123 13.84 8.48 7.86
N ARG A 124 12.89 9.35 7.53
CA ARG A 124 11.89 9.84 8.48
C ARG A 124 10.79 8.80 8.62
N TYR A 125 10.61 8.27 9.83
CA TYR A 125 9.50 7.38 10.15
C TYR A 125 8.27 8.19 10.54
N ILE A 126 7.15 7.90 9.87
CA ILE A 126 5.83 8.46 10.21
C ILE A 126 4.92 7.27 10.52
N ARG A 127 4.40 7.23 11.74
CA ARG A 127 3.52 6.17 12.24
C ARG A 127 2.15 6.74 12.50
N MET A 128 1.14 5.95 12.16
CA MET A 128 -0.25 6.25 12.48
C MET A 128 -0.77 5.18 13.43
N ALA A 129 -1.58 5.58 14.41
CA ALA A 129 -2.24 4.63 15.29
C ALA A 129 -3.11 3.67 14.46
N THR A 130 -3.06 2.38 14.79
CA THR A 130 -3.91 1.36 14.17
C THR A 130 -5.30 1.32 14.80
N THR A 131 -5.51 2.05 15.90
CA THR A 131 -6.77 2.15 16.61
C THR A 131 -7.89 2.65 15.69
N ARG A 132 -9.00 1.91 15.64
CA ARG A 132 -10.19 2.27 14.87
C ARG A 132 -11.32 2.60 15.84
N THR A 133 -11.47 3.87 16.21
CA THR A 133 -12.43 4.32 17.22
C THR A 133 -13.89 4.00 16.88
N ARG A 134 -14.21 3.86 15.58
CA ARG A 134 -15.55 3.49 15.09
C ARG A 134 -15.70 2.00 14.81
N THR A 135 -14.72 1.17 15.14
CA THR A 135 -14.79 -0.28 14.94
C THR A 135 -14.99 -0.97 16.28
N ARG A 136 -16.09 -1.71 16.40
CA ARG A 136 -16.36 -2.60 17.52
C ARG A 136 -15.83 -3.99 17.19
N TYR A 137 -15.08 -4.58 18.11
CA TYR A 137 -14.59 -5.95 17.98
C TYR A 137 -15.44 -6.87 18.86
N ILE A 138 -15.96 -7.95 18.29
CA ILE A 138 -16.77 -8.94 18.99
C ILE A 138 -16.10 -10.29 18.79
N VAL A 139 -15.93 -11.03 19.88
CA VAL A 139 -15.45 -12.41 19.87
C VAL A 139 -16.63 -13.27 20.34
N ASP A 140 -17.06 -14.20 19.50
CA ASP A 140 -18.10 -15.16 19.84
C ASP A 140 -17.62 -16.58 19.59
N HIS A 141 -18.10 -17.50 20.42
CA HIS A 141 -17.84 -18.92 20.24
C HIS A 141 -18.80 -19.49 19.18
N CYS A 142 -18.22 -19.95 18.07
CA CYS A 142 -18.97 -20.58 16.98
C CYS A 142 -18.75 -22.10 17.00
N PRO A 143 -19.80 -22.90 17.25
CA PRO A 143 -19.77 -24.33 16.98
C PRO A 143 -19.36 -24.62 15.53
N ALA A 144 -18.65 -25.72 15.32
CA ALA A 144 -18.20 -26.13 13.99
C ALA A 144 -19.38 -26.16 12.99
N GLY A 145 -19.18 -25.55 11.81
CA GLY A 145 -20.19 -25.48 10.76
C GLY A 145 -21.21 -24.35 10.87
N THR A 146 -21.25 -23.58 11.96
CA THR A 146 -22.28 -22.53 12.18
C THR A 146 -21.80 -21.10 11.91
N GLY A 147 -20.56 -20.93 11.45
CA GLY A 147 -19.91 -19.62 11.37
C GLY A 147 -20.65 -18.59 10.51
N PHE A 148 -21.25 -19.02 9.39
CA PHE A 148 -21.97 -18.11 8.50
C PHE A 148 -23.24 -17.55 9.15
N ASP A 149 -24.10 -18.44 9.66
CA ASP A 149 -25.36 -18.07 10.32
C ASP A 149 -25.11 -17.24 11.58
N ARG A 150 -24.08 -17.60 12.37
CA ARG A 150 -23.67 -16.85 13.57
C ARG A 150 -23.16 -15.45 13.21
N THR A 151 -22.42 -15.30 12.12
CA THR A 151 -21.96 -14.00 11.64
C THR A 151 -23.15 -13.11 11.28
N GLY A 152 -24.14 -13.65 10.54
CA GLY A 152 -25.34 -12.90 10.18
C GLY A 152 -26.16 -12.45 11.39
N TRP A 153 -26.32 -13.33 12.39
CA TRP A 153 -27.01 -12.98 13.64
C TRP A 153 -26.29 -11.88 14.43
N ILE A 154 -24.96 -11.96 14.55
CA ILE A 154 -24.17 -10.91 15.22
C ILE A 154 -24.30 -9.58 14.47
N ASP A 155 -24.21 -9.58 13.14
CA ASP A 155 -24.32 -8.37 12.33
C ASP A 155 -25.68 -7.69 12.55
N GLN A 156 -26.77 -8.47 12.49
CA GLN A 156 -28.11 -7.95 12.75
C GLN A 156 -28.26 -7.37 14.16
N ARG A 157 -27.78 -8.09 15.20
CA ARG A 157 -27.85 -7.62 16.59
C ARG A 157 -27.05 -6.34 16.81
N VAL A 158 -25.89 -6.24 16.18
CA VAL A 158 -25.04 -5.04 16.24
C VAL A 158 -25.76 -3.86 15.58
N MET A 159 -26.40 -4.07 14.41
CA MET A 159 -27.19 -3.01 13.75
C MET A 159 -28.35 -2.53 14.63
N GLU A 160 -29.05 -3.44 15.31
CA GLU A 160 -30.14 -3.10 16.23
C GLU A 160 -29.66 -2.28 17.45
N GLU A 161 -28.51 -2.63 18.03
CA GLU A 161 -27.88 -1.86 19.13
C GLU A 161 -27.34 -0.49 18.67
N PHE A 162 -26.89 -0.35 17.42
CA PHE A 162 -26.43 0.94 16.90
C PHE A 162 -27.58 1.93 16.67
N ILE A 163 -28.76 1.45 16.28
CA ILE A 163 -29.96 2.28 16.12
C ILE A 163 -30.44 2.84 17.46
N THR A 164 -30.33 2.05 18.54
CA THR A 164 -30.76 2.47 19.88
C THR A 164 -29.84 3.50 20.55
N ILE A 165 -28.55 3.55 20.17
CA ILE A 165 -27.59 4.52 20.73
C ILE A 165 -27.61 5.85 19.94
N GLY A 166 -28.00 5.83 18.67
CA GLY A 166 -28.07 7.03 17.82
C GLY A 166 -29.14 8.05 18.21
N ASP A 167 -30.15 7.65 19.00
CA ASP A 167 -31.23 8.54 19.46
C ASP A 167 -30.95 9.26 20.79
N VAL A 168 -29.81 9.00 21.44
CA VAL A 168 -29.49 9.55 22.78
C VAL A 168 -28.49 10.71 22.73
N ASP A 169 -27.80 10.93 21.61
CA ASP A 169 -26.72 11.94 21.50
C ASP A 169 -27.17 13.25 20.80
N ASP A 170 -28.48 13.49 20.68
CA ASP A 170 -29.08 14.70 20.07
C ASP A 170 -29.96 15.49 21.07
N ARG A 171 -29.55 15.56 22.35
CA ARG A 171 -30.14 16.44 23.38
C ARG A 171 -29.10 17.16 24.21
#